data_AF-A0A1C6H1N5-F1
#
_entry.id   AF-A0A1C6H1N5-F1
#
_cell.length_a   1.000
_cell.length_b   1.000
_cell.length_c   1.000
_cell.angle_alpha   90.00
_cell.angle_beta   90.00
_cell.angle_gamma   90.00
#
_symmetry.space_group_name_H-M   'P 1'
#
loop_
_entity.id
_entity.type
_entity.pdbx_description
1 polymer ?
#
loop_
_entity_poly.entity_id
_entity_poly.type
_entity_poly.pdbx_seq_one_letter_code
_entity_poly.pdbx_strand_id
1 'polypeptide(L)'
;MTKQGKILLRILAVFLFLFFFFFGVSLGNGFCMGDSIMTGMGLSPWSEGTEGTHYPGIIALVGIAASAILFTSTTEQKARTSRRLVIGTVASLFLINLIYALAILS
;
A
#
# COMPACT_ATOMS: atom_id res chain seq x y z
N MET A 1 15.57 8.14 -20.89
CA MET A 1 14.22 7.51 -20.91
C MET A 1 13.27 8.38 -21.70
N THR A 2 12.55 7.82 -22.67
CA THR A 2 11.61 8.57 -23.51
C THR A 2 10.40 9.04 -22.69
N LYS A 3 9.68 10.05 -23.20
CA LYS A 3 8.44 10.56 -22.56
C LYS A 3 7.40 9.44 -22.39
N GLN A 4 7.24 8.58 -23.40
CA GLN A 4 6.34 7.43 -23.37
C GLN A 4 6.75 6.41 -22.28
N GLY A 5 8.05 6.11 -22.15
CA GLY A 5 8.55 5.24 -21.09
C GLY A 5 8.28 5.78 -19.68
N LYS A 6 8.42 7.10 -19.47
CA LYS A 6 8.05 7.75 -18.19
C LYS A 6 6.56 7.57 -17.85
N ILE A 7 5.66 7.69 -18.84
CA ILE A 7 4.22 7.54 -18.64
C ILE A 7 3.88 6.08 -18.30
N LEU A 8 4.43 5.12 -19.03
CA LEU A 8 4.20 3.70 -18.78
C LEU A 8 4.61 3.31 -17.35
N LEU A 9 5.78 3.75 -16.89
CA LEU A 9 6.26 3.48 -15.54
C LEU A 9 5.41 4.13 -14.46
N ARG A 10 4.81 5.30 -14.71
CA ARG A 10 3.87 5.93 -13.78
C ARG A 10 2.59 5.14 -13.65
N ILE A 11 2.03 4.68 -14.77
CA ILE A 11 0.83 3.84 -14.76
C ILE A 11 1.12 2.54 -14.00
N LEU A 12 2.26 1.91 -14.28
CA LEU A 12 2.69 0.70 -13.57
C LEU A 12 2.86 0.96 -12.07
N ALA A 13 3.49 2.07 -11.68
CA ALA A 13 3.67 2.41 -10.27
C ALA A 13 2.34 2.62 -9.54
N VAL A 14 1.36 3.27 -10.19
CA VAL A 14 0.01 3.43 -9.62
C VAL A 14 -0.72 2.10 -9.51
N PHE A 15 -0.63 1.26 -10.55
CA PHE A 15 -1.22 -0.08 -10.52
C PHE A 15 -0.63 -0.95 -9.39
N LEU A 16 0.70 -0.97 -9.26
CA LEU A 16 1.40 -1.72 -8.21
C LEU A 16 1.03 -1.19 -6.82
N PHE A 17 0.95 0.13 -6.65
CA PHE A 17 0.51 0.73 -5.39
C PHE A 17 -0.88 0.22 -4.99
N LEU A 18 -1.84 0.25 -5.91
CA LEU A 18 -3.21 -0.22 -5.65
C LEU A 18 -3.24 -1.72 -5.37
N PHE A 19 -2.51 -2.52 -6.17
CA PHE A 19 -2.40 -3.96 -5.96
C PHE A 19 -1.89 -4.28 -4.56
N PHE A 20 -0.76 -3.69 -4.14
CA PHE A 20 -0.19 -3.94 -2.81
C PHE A 20 -1.06 -3.40 -1.67
N PHE A 21 -1.75 -2.28 -1.90
CA PHE A 21 -2.74 -1.78 -0.94
C PHE A 21 -3.84 -2.82 -0.68
N PHE A 22 -4.49 -3.35 -1.72
CA PHE A 22 -5.53 -4.37 -1.55
C PHE A 22 -4.95 -5.71 -1.08
N PHE A 23 -3.72 -6.04 -1.45
CA PHE A 23 -3.03 -7.26 -1.03
C PHE A 23 -2.86 -7.33 0.49
N GLY A 24 -2.54 -6.20 1.14
CA GLY A 24 -2.24 -6.16 2.59
C GLY A 24 -3.43 -5.80 3.49
N VAL A 25 -4.55 -5.34 2.93
CA VAL A 25 -5.73 -4.97 3.72
C VAL A 25 -6.52 -6.22 4.10
N SER A 26 -6.90 -6.31 5.38
CA SER A 26 -7.87 -7.28 5.88
C SER A 26 -9.24 -6.62 6.01
N LEU A 27 -10.27 -7.29 5.52
CA LEU A 27 -11.67 -6.89 5.66
C LEU A 27 -12.22 -7.37 7.01
N GLY A 28 -13.28 -6.72 7.52
CA GLY A 28 -13.85 -7.01 8.85
C GLY A 28 -14.43 -8.41 9.04
N ASN A 29 -14.46 -9.24 7.99
CA ASN A 29 -14.80 -10.67 8.04
C ASN A 29 -13.57 -11.58 8.12
N GLY A 30 -12.37 -11.02 8.34
CA GLY A 30 -11.09 -11.74 8.36
C GLY A 30 -10.55 -12.09 6.97
N PHE A 31 -11.21 -11.68 5.89
CA PHE A 31 -10.72 -11.93 4.54
C PHE A 31 -9.57 -10.98 4.18
N CYS A 32 -8.43 -11.55 3.80
CA CYS A 32 -7.32 -10.82 3.20
C CYS A 32 -6.98 -11.43 1.82
N MET A 33 -6.85 -10.57 0.81
CA MET A 33 -6.48 -11.01 -0.55
C MET A 33 -5.10 -11.65 -0.56
N GLY A 34 -4.14 -11.09 0.18
CA GLY A 34 -2.78 -11.63 0.23
C GLY A 34 -2.71 -13.00 0.90
N ASP A 35 -3.48 -13.23 1.96
CA ASP A 35 -3.54 -14.56 2.60
C ASP A 35 -4.12 -15.61 1.65
N SER A 36 -5.16 -15.25 0.87
CA SER A 36 -5.74 -16.14 -0.13
C SER A 36 -4.74 -16.52 -1.22
N ILE A 37 -3.97 -15.54 -1.72
CA ILE A 37 -2.95 -15.74 -2.75
C ILE A 37 -1.80 -16.59 -2.20
N MET A 38 -1.30 -16.29 -1.01
CA MET A 38 -0.18 -17.02 -0.39
C MET A 38 -0.57 -18.46 -0.05
N THR A 39 -1.78 -18.69 0.47
CA THR A 39 -2.32 -20.03 0.72
C THR A 39 -2.47 -20.81 -0.59
N GLY A 40 -2.95 -20.17 -1.67
CA GLY A 40 -2.99 -20.79 -3.00
C GLY A 40 -1.61 -21.17 -3.55
N MET A 41 -0.54 -20.53 -3.10
CA MET A 41 0.85 -20.87 -3.41
C MET A 41 1.46 -21.92 -2.46
N GLY A 42 0.68 -22.45 -1.52
CA GLY A 42 1.13 -23.46 -0.56
C GLY A 42 1.83 -22.90 0.68
N LEU A 43 1.80 -21.58 0.91
CA LEU A 43 2.30 -20.96 2.14
C LEU A 43 1.19 -20.94 3.18
N SER A 44 1.42 -21.59 4.32
CA SER A 44 0.47 -21.54 5.44
C SER A 44 0.36 -20.11 5.99
N PRO A 45 -0.85 -19.62 6.33
CA PRO A 45 -1.03 -18.33 6.99
C PRO A 45 -0.22 -18.29 8.29
N TRP A 46 0.53 -17.20 8.52
CA TRP A 46 1.34 -17.05 9.73
C TRP A 46 0.47 -17.11 11.00
N SER A 47 -0.76 -16.58 10.96
CA SER A 47 -1.58 -16.42 12.15
C SER A 47 -2.60 -17.54 12.40
N GLU A 48 -2.62 -18.60 11.60
CA GLU A 48 -3.70 -19.62 11.65
C GLU A 48 -5.13 -19.03 11.67
N GLY A 49 -5.34 -17.84 11.08
CA GLY A 49 -6.63 -17.15 11.06
C GLY A 49 -6.92 -16.21 12.24
N THR A 50 -5.92 -15.86 13.05
CA THR A 50 -6.05 -14.85 14.13
C THR A 50 -5.64 -13.44 13.67
N GLU A 51 -6.16 -12.39 14.32
CA GLU A 51 -5.95 -10.98 13.97
C GLU A 51 -4.49 -10.51 14.19
N GLY A 52 -3.88 -9.82 13.20
CA GLY A 52 -2.54 -9.22 13.32
C GLY A 52 -1.95 -8.70 11.99
N THR A 53 -0.76 -8.08 12.02
CA THR A 53 0.00 -7.75 10.80
C THR A 53 0.67 -9.00 10.24
N HIS A 54 0.16 -9.54 9.12
CA HIS A 54 0.61 -10.81 8.54
C HIS A 54 1.70 -10.64 7.46
N TYR A 55 2.20 -11.75 6.90
CA TYR A 55 3.10 -11.72 5.73
C TYR A 55 2.56 -10.82 4.60
N PRO A 56 1.25 -10.85 4.26
CA PRO A 56 0.67 -9.90 3.33
C PRO A 56 0.85 -8.44 3.68
N GLY A 57 0.72 -8.08 4.96
CA GLY A 57 0.89 -6.70 5.43
C GLY A 57 2.32 -6.21 5.23
N ILE A 58 3.33 -7.02 5.58
CA ILE A 58 4.74 -6.67 5.40
C ILE A 58 5.07 -6.55 3.91
N ILE A 59 4.66 -7.53 3.09
CA ILE A 59 4.87 -7.53 1.65
C ILE A 59 4.18 -6.32 1.00
N ALA A 60 2.97 -5.99 1.45
CA ALA A 60 2.22 -4.83 0.99
C ALA A 60 2.97 -3.53 1.29
N LEU A 61 3.52 -3.35 2.50
CA LEU A 61 4.29 -2.16 2.86
C LEU A 61 5.53 -1.99 1.98
N VAL A 62 6.29 -3.08 1.77
CA VAL A 62 7.46 -3.08 0.89
C VAL A 62 7.06 -2.76 -0.55
N GLY A 63 5.99 -3.37 -1.04
CA GLY A 63 5.47 -3.16 -2.39
C GLY A 63 4.94 -1.73 -2.62
N ILE A 64 4.26 -1.16 -1.64
CA ILE A 64 3.82 0.24 -1.63
C ILE A 64 5.02 1.18 -1.67
N ALA A 65 6.04 0.94 -0.85
CA ALA A 65 7.27 1.73 -0.84
C ALA A 65 8.00 1.65 -2.19
N ALA A 66 8.15 0.45 -2.75
CA ALA A 66 8.74 0.24 -4.07
C ALA A 66 7.96 0.97 -5.17
N SER A 67 6.62 0.94 -5.11
CA SER A 67 5.74 1.66 -6.04
C SER A 67 5.92 3.17 -5.95
N ALA A 68 6.04 3.72 -4.74
CA ALA A 68 6.30 5.14 -4.52
C ALA A 68 7.69 5.58 -5.02
N ILE A 69 8.72 4.74 -4.82
CA ILE A 69 10.07 4.95 -5.34
C ILE A 69 10.03 4.93 -6.87
N LEU A 70 9.38 3.93 -7.46
CA LEU A 70 9.22 3.81 -8.91
C LEU A 70 8.53 5.06 -9.47
N PHE A 71 7.43 5.51 -8.89
CA PHE A 71 6.73 6.73 -9.31
C PHE A 71 7.64 7.95 -9.24
N THR A 72 8.35 8.13 -8.11
CA THR A 72 9.27 9.26 -7.90
C THR A 72 10.43 9.25 -8.90
N SER A 73 10.93 8.07 -9.27
CA SER A 73 12.03 7.95 -10.26
C SER A 73 11.66 8.51 -11.65
N THR A 74 10.36 8.59 -11.96
CA THR A 74 9.86 9.10 -13.25
C THR A 74 9.61 10.61 -13.26
N THR A 75 9.75 11.31 -12.12
CA THR A 75 9.51 12.76 -12.02
C THR A 75 10.82 13.53 -12.11
N GLU A 76 10.77 14.73 -12.71
CA GLU A 76 11.92 15.64 -12.81
C GLU A 76 12.33 16.15 -11.42
N GLN A 77 11.36 16.42 -10.54
CA GLN A 77 11.56 16.98 -9.21
C GLN A 77 11.42 15.92 -8.10
N LYS A 78 12.29 14.91 -8.13
CA LYS A 78 12.25 13.73 -7.23
C LYS A 78 12.05 14.09 -5.76
N ALA A 79 12.86 15.02 -5.24
CA ALA A 79 12.79 15.45 -3.83
C ALA A 79 11.46 16.12 -3.47
N ARG A 80 10.90 16.94 -4.37
CA ARG A 80 9.60 17.60 -4.16
C ARG A 80 8.46 16.57 -4.19
N THR A 81 8.50 15.64 -5.15
CA THR A 81 7.52 14.55 -5.25
C THR A 81 7.56 13.67 -4.00
N SER A 82 8.75 13.24 -3.57
CA SER A 82 8.91 12.41 -2.37
C SER A 82 8.38 13.10 -1.12
N ARG A 83 8.71 14.38 -0.90
CA ARG A 83 8.14 15.15 0.24
C ARG A 83 6.63 15.21 0.19
N ARG A 84 6.02 15.45 -0.98
CA ARG A 84 4.56 15.48 -1.13
C ARG A 84 3.92 14.12 -0.83
N LEU A 85 4.56 13.02 -1.22
CA LEU A 85 4.07 11.68 -0.90
C LEU A 85 4.11 11.44 0.61
N VAL A 86 5.23 11.76 1.29
CA VAL A 86 5.36 11.62 2.74
C VAL A 86 4.33 12.49 3.48
N ILE A 87 4.21 13.78 3.12
CA ILE A 87 3.23 14.70 3.70
C ILE A 87 1.81 14.17 3.48
N GLY A 88 1.50 13.69 2.27
CA GLY A 88 0.22 13.10 1.93
C GLY A 88 -0.09 11.90 2.82
N THR A 89 0.84 10.96 2.96
CA THR A 89 0.68 9.79 3.83
C THR A 89 0.45 10.18 5.29
N VAL A 90 1.26 11.09 5.84
CA VAL A 90 1.09 11.56 7.23
C VAL A 90 -0.25 12.25 7.43
N ALA A 91 -0.64 13.12 6.49
CA ALA A 91 -1.92 13.81 6.53
C ALA A 91 -3.10 12.82 6.47
N SER A 92 -3.04 11.81 5.60
CA SER A 92 -4.06 10.75 5.51
C SER A 92 -4.16 9.95 6.81
N LEU A 93 -3.04 9.56 7.42
CA LEU A 93 -3.05 8.85 8.70
C LEU A 93 -3.65 9.69 9.83
N PHE A 94 -3.32 10.99 9.89
CA PHE A 94 -3.93 11.90 10.84
C PHE A 94 -5.45 12.02 10.64
N LEU A 95 -5.88 12.17 9.39
CA LEU A 95 -7.31 12.28 9.03
C LEU A 95 -8.08 11.00 9.40
N ILE A 96 -7.52 9.82 9.13
CA ILE A 96 -8.12 8.53 9.52
C ILE A 96 -8.29 8.44 11.04
N ASN A 97 -7.25 8.79 11.81
CA ASN A 97 -7.32 8.79 13.26
C ASN A 97 -8.35 9.79 13.80
N LEU A 98 -8.42 10.98 13.20
CA LEU A 98 -9.40 12.00 13.57
C LEU A 98 -10.83 11.51 13.34
N ILE A 99 -11.11 10.90 12.18
CA ILE A 99 -12.43 10.32 11.87
C ILE A 99 -12.77 9.23 12.89
N TYR A 100 -11.83 8.34 13.20
CA TYR A 100 -12.04 7.26 14.17
C TYR A 100 -12.37 7.80 15.57
N ALA A 101 -11.63 8.82 16.03
CA ALA A 101 -11.90 9.45 17.32
C ALA A 101 -13.28 10.12 17.38
N LEU A 102 -13.69 10.79 16.30
CA LEU A 102 -15.03 11.40 16.21
C LEU A 102 -16.14 10.34 16.22
N ALA A 103 -15.93 9.20 15.55
CA ALA A 103 -16.91 8.12 15.49
C ALA A 103 -17.13 7.38 16.82
N ILE A 104 -16.12 7.37 17.72
CA ILE A 104 -16.26 6.79 19.07
C ILE A 104 -16.98 7.75 20.03
N LEU A 105 -16.80 9.05 19.83
CA LEU A 105 -17.34 10.10 20.70
C LEU A 105 -18.78 10.52 20.36
N SER A 106 -19.29 10.09 19.20
CA SER A 106 -20.67 10.30 18.73
C SER A 106 -21.61 9.19 19.15
#